data_AF-A0A1F2T2V6-F1
#
_entry.id   AF-A0A1F2T2V6-F1
#
_cell.length_a   1.000
_cell.length_b   1.000
_cell.length_c   1.000
_cell.angle_alpha   90.00
_cell.angle_beta   90.00
_cell.angle_gamma   90.00
#
_symmetry.space_group_name_H-M   'P 1'
#
loop_
_entity.id
_entity.type
_entity.pdbx_description
1 polymer ?
#
loop_
_entity_poly.entity_id
_entity_poly.type
_entity_poly.pdbx_seq_one_letter_code
_entity_poly.pdbx_strand_id
1 'polypeptide(L)'
;MLEPARPPLADHFTQVFRQEHRGLRDGLLELSDAFTARDLPRIRQVLHAVAAASGPHFRYEEESLYPGLTRIFGWEYVGKLLTDHDRVITAARRLVALAEQSELTPAEAVEAVRLVRSILPHVSDCDGLSIMVERFSESHIRAVLESREMAIGDGHDLFTWADRLRPRAA
;
A
#
# COMPACT_ATOMS: atom_id res chain seq x y z
N MET A 1 18.58 -18.66 26.46
CA MET A 1 18.87 -18.49 25.03
C MET A 1 18.96 -17.01 24.76
N LEU A 2 20.08 -16.51 24.27
CA LEU A 2 20.19 -15.12 23.81
C LEU A 2 19.34 -14.99 22.55
N GLU A 3 18.41 -14.03 22.50
CA GLU A 3 17.69 -13.74 21.27
C GLU A 3 18.70 -13.40 20.16
N PRO A 4 18.49 -13.87 18.92
CA PRO A 4 19.34 -13.42 17.82
C PRO A 4 19.25 -11.89 17.73
N ALA A 5 20.41 -11.24 17.67
CA ALA A 5 20.48 -9.79 17.56
C ALA A 5 19.69 -9.34 16.31
N ARG A 6 18.87 -8.29 16.48
CA ARG A 6 18.12 -7.68 15.39
C ARG A 6 19.09 -7.28 14.26
N PRO A 7 18.82 -7.64 12.99
CA PRO A 7 19.69 -7.27 11.89
C PRO A 7 19.81 -5.74 11.75
N PRO A 8 21.01 -5.18 11.44
CA PRO A 8 21.17 -3.74 11.23
C PRO A 8 20.23 -3.15 10.17
N LEU A 9 19.94 -3.90 9.11
CA LEU A 9 19.02 -3.47 8.05
C LEU A 9 17.54 -3.45 8.47
N ALA A 10 17.16 -4.11 9.56
CA ALA A 10 15.77 -4.13 10.03
C ALA A 10 15.29 -2.75 10.48
N ASP A 11 16.17 -1.97 11.11
CA ASP A 11 15.88 -0.59 11.50
C ASP A 11 15.64 0.30 10.28
N HIS A 12 16.50 0.17 9.26
CA HIS A 12 16.36 0.91 8.02
C HIS A 12 15.05 0.55 7.30
N PHE A 13 14.76 -0.75 7.15
CA PHE A 13 13.47 -1.20 6.60
C PHE A 13 12.29 -0.62 7.37
N THR A 14 12.28 -0.76 8.70
CA THR A 14 11.19 -0.26 9.55
C THR A 14 10.98 1.24 9.38
N GLN A 15 12.06 2.01 9.26
CA GLN A 15 11.98 3.45 9.06
C GLN A 15 11.35 3.81 7.71
N VAL A 16 11.83 3.22 6.60
CA VAL A 16 11.32 3.54 5.26
C VAL A 16 9.89 3.06 5.08
N PHE A 17 9.58 1.85 5.54
CA PHE A 17 8.24 1.25 5.47
C PHE A 17 7.21 2.11 6.21
N ARG A 18 7.55 2.52 7.44
CA ARG A 18 6.70 3.41 8.24
C ARG A 18 6.53 4.79 7.61
N GLN A 19 7.56 5.31 6.94
CA GLN A 19 7.47 6.60 6.26
C GLN A 19 6.52 6.53 5.07
N GLU A 20 6.56 5.46 4.28
CA GLU A 20 5.64 5.22 3.17
C GLU A 20 4.20 5.12 3.67
N HIS A 21 3.95 4.32 4.72
CA HIS A 21 2.62 4.20 5.31
C HIS A 21 2.08 5.51 5.87
N ARG A 22 2.92 6.34 6.49
CA ARG A 22 2.51 7.70 6.91
C ARG A 22 2.10 8.55 5.72
N GLY A 23 2.87 8.53 4.63
CA GLY A 23 2.53 9.24 3.40
C GLY A 23 1.21 8.77 2.81
N LEU A 24 0.98 7.45 2.74
CA LEU A 24 -0.28 6.87 2.27
C LEU A 24 -1.47 7.24 3.17
N ARG A 25 -1.31 7.14 4.49
CA ARG A 25 -2.33 7.57 5.47
C ARG A 25 -2.68 9.04 5.27
N ASP A 26 -1.68 9.92 5.19
CA ASP A 26 -1.89 11.36 5.08
C ASP A 26 -2.61 11.69 3.77
N GLY A 27 -2.19 11.08 2.65
CA GLY A 27 -2.89 11.22 1.37
C GLY A 27 -4.34 10.70 1.40
N LEU A 28 -4.61 9.59 2.08
CA LEU A 28 -5.98 9.07 2.24
C LEU A 28 -6.85 10.00 3.10
N LEU A 29 -6.34 10.51 4.22
CA LEU A 29 -7.07 11.49 5.03
C LEU A 29 -7.36 12.75 4.23
N GLU A 30 -6.39 13.20 3.43
CA GLU A 30 -6.58 14.36 2.57
C GLU A 30 -7.61 14.12 1.46
N LEU A 31 -7.66 12.90 0.89
CA LEU A 31 -8.73 12.52 -0.02
C LEU A 31 -10.10 12.60 0.66
N SER A 32 -10.22 12.12 1.90
CA SER A 32 -11.47 12.23 2.66
C SER A 32 -11.93 13.68 2.78
N ASP A 33 -11.00 14.60 3.09
CA ASP A 33 -11.30 16.02 3.21
C ASP A 33 -11.69 16.63 1.85
N ALA A 34 -10.95 16.32 0.79
CA ALA A 34 -11.22 16.80 -0.56
C ALA A 34 -12.57 16.30 -1.11
N PHE A 35 -12.92 15.02 -0.89
CA PHE A 35 -14.24 14.48 -1.24
C PHE A 35 -15.36 15.13 -0.43
N THR A 36 -15.14 15.40 0.86
CA THR A 36 -16.11 16.12 1.71
C THR A 36 -16.36 17.53 1.18
N ALA A 37 -15.31 18.23 0.77
CA ALA A 37 -15.40 19.55 0.14
C ALA A 37 -15.90 19.50 -1.32
N ARG A 38 -15.94 18.31 -1.95
CA ARG A 38 -16.23 18.08 -3.38
C ARG A 38 -15.28 18.83 -4.31
N ASP A 39 -14.03 19.02 -3.88
CA ASP A 39 -12.98 19.67 -4.65
C ASP A 39 -12.37 18.71 -5.67
N LEU A 40 -13.01 18.58 -6.84
CA LEU A 40 -12.57 17.68 -7.91
C LEU A 40 -11.11 17.90 -8.36
N PRO A 41 -10.62 19.13 -8.58
CA PRO A 41 -9.21 19.38 -8.84
C PRO A 41 -8.30 18.78 -7.76
N ARG A 42 -8.60 19.01 -6.48
CA ARG A 42 -7.78 18.47 -5.39
C ARG A 42 -7.87 16.97 -5.29
N ILE A 43 -9.07 16.39 -5.41
CA ILE A 43 -9.29 14.93 -5.41
C ILE A 43 -8.39 14.27 -6.46
N ARG A 44 -8.41 14.77 -7.71
CA ARG A 44 -7.60 14.20 -8.81
C ARG A 44 -6.11 14.29 -8.52
N GLN A 45 -5.64 15.44 -8.02
CA GLN A 45 -4.25 15.62 -7.65
C GLN A 45 -3.79 14.62 -6.58
N VAL A 46 -4.59 14.47 -5.51
CA VAL A 46 -4.22 13.58 -4.40
C VAL A 46 -4.35 12.12 -4.81
N LEU A 47 -5.37 11.74 -5.60
CA LEU A 47 -5.51 10.37 -6.13
C LEU A 47 -4.30 9.99 -6.98
N HIS A 48 -3.82 10.89 -7.84
CA HIS A 48 -2.61 10.65 -8.62
C HIS A 48 -1.38 10.44 -7.73
N ALA A 49 -1.20 11.28 -6.71
CA ALA A 49 -0.08 11.15 -5.78
C ALA A 49 -0.13 9.84 -4.98
N VAL A 50 -1.30 9.47 -4.46
CA VAL A 50 -1.50 8.21 -3.72
C VAL A 50 -1.30 7.00 -4.64
N ALA A 51 -1.80 7.03 -5.88
CA ALA A 51 -1.60 5.95 -6.84
C ALA A 51 -0.12 5.77 -7.22
N ALA A 52 0.60 6.87 -7.42
CA ALA A 52 2.03 6.86 -7.71
C ALA A 52 2.86 6.29 -6.53
N ALA A 53 2.47 6.59 -5.28
CA ALA A 53 3.14 6.03 -4.10
C ALA A 53 2.78 4.56 -3.85
N SER A 54 1.53 4.17 -4.09
CA SER A 54 1.03 2.83 -3.77
C SER A 54 1.53 1.76 -4.74
N GLY A 55 1.80 2.11 -6.01
CA GLY A 55 2.26 1.15 -7.02
C GLY A 55 3.58 0.45 -6.65
N PRO A 56 4.67 1.21 -6.44
CA PRO A 56 5.94 0.63 -5.99
C PRO A 56 5.81 -0.10 -4.64
N HIS A 57 5.00 0.45 -3.73
CA HIS A 57 4.78 -0.12 -2.39
C HIS A 57 4.18 -1.53 -2.48
N PHE A 58 3.02 -1.66 -3.13
CA PHE A 58 2.35 -2.95 -3.29
C PHE A 58 3.24 -3.94 -4.05
N ARG A 59 4.01 -3.46 -5.03
CA ARG A 59 4.90 -4.32 -5.81
C ARG A 59 5.93 -5.03 -4.96
N TYR A 60 6.77 -4.31 -4.22
CA TYR A 60 7.82 -4.97 -3.45
C TYR A 60 7.24 -5.77 -2.28
N GLU A 61 6.07 -5.35 -1.77
CA GLU A 61 5.37 -6.12 -0.75
C GLU A 61 4.99 -7.50 -1.28
N GLU A 62 4.30 -7.57 -2.41
CA GLU A 62 3.84 -8.84 -2.98
C GLU A 62 4.96 -9.68 -3.59
N GLU A 63 5.94 -9.05 -4.25
CA GLU A 63 7.01 -9.76 -4.95
C GLU A 63 8.11 -10.28 -3.99
N SER A 64 8.33 -9.61 -2.86
CA SER A 64 9.48 -9.90 -1.98
C SER A 64 9.15 -10.02 -0.51
N LEU A 65 8.36 -9.09 0.07
CA LEU A 65 8.08 -9.09 1.51
C LEU A 65 7.16 -10.26 1.92
N TYR A 66 6.00 -10.37 1.28
CA TYR A 66 4.95 -11.34 1.60
C TYR A 66 5.38 -12.79 1.42
N PRO A 67 6.15 -13.17 0.36
CA PRO A 67 6.74 -14.49 0.27
C PRO A 67 7.59 -14.84 1.49
N GLY A 68 8.30 -13.87 2.07
CA GLY A 68 9.09 -14.08 3.28
C GLY A 68 8.27 -14.33 4.54
N LEU A 69 7.09 -13.73 4.62
CA LEU A 69 6.17 -13.89 5.75
C LEU A 69 5.52 -15.28 5.81
N THR A 70 5.52 -16.04 4.71
CA THR A 70 4.97 -17.41 4.68
C THR A 70 5.60 -18.34 5.72
N ARG A 71 6.88 -18.15 6.06
CA ARG A 71 7.57 -18.95 7.07
C ARG A 71 7.11 -18.65 8.50
N ILE A 72 6.55 -17.46 8.74
CA ILE A 72 6.10 -17.00 10.05
C ILE A 72 4.59 -17.24 10.22
N PHE A 73 3.80 -16.82 9.23
CA PHE A 73 2.34 -16.82 9.31
C PHE A 73 1.65 -17.90 8.47
N GLY A 74 2.38 -18.60 7.61
CA GLY A 74 1.80 -19.55 6.67
C GLY A 74 1.18 -18.86 5.44
N TRP A 75 0.84 -19.69 4.45
CA TRP A 75 0.27 -19.25 3.17
C TRP A 75 -1.13 -18.66 3.30
N GLU A 76 -1.94 -19.13 4.25
CA GLU A 76 -3.31 -18.63 4.45
C GLU A 76 -3.32 -17.14 4.82
N TYR A 77 -2.47 -16.74 5.77
CA TYR A 77 -2.36 -15.34 6.16
C TYR A 77 -1.81 -14.46 5.04
N VAL A 78 -0.80 -14.95 4.29
CA VAL A 78 -0.28 -14.23 3.12
C VAL A 78 -1.35 -14.07 2.04
N GLY A 79 -2.17 -15.11 1.81
CA GLY A 79 -3.33 -15.03 0.92
C GLY A 79 -4.35 -13.97 1.35
N LYS A 80 -4.56 -13.79 2.66
CA LYS A 80 -5.37 -12.68 3.18
C LYS A 80 -4.76 -11.31 2.82
N LEU A 81 -3.45 -11.11 3.01
CA LEU A 81 -2.78 -9.84 2.66
C LEU A 81 -2.95 -9.49 1.18
N LEU A 82 -2.77 -10.48 0.29
CA LEU A 82 -2.99 -10.32 -1.15
C LEU A 82 -4.45 -9.95 -1.46
N THR A 83 -5.40 -10.59 -0.77
CA THR A 83 -6.84 -10.27 -0.90
C THR A 83 -7.15 -8.85 -0.42
N ASP A 84 -6.47 -8.38 0.62
CA ASP A 84 -6.63 -7.01 1.11
C ASP A 84 -6.10 -5.99 0.09
N HIS A 85 -4.99 -6.30 -0.60
CA HIS A 85 -4.55 -5.50 -1.77
C HIS A 85 -5.58 -5.46 -2.88
N ASP A 86 -6.22 -6.59 -3.22
CA ASP A 86 -7.30 -6.61 -4.23
C ASP A 86 -8.46 -5.70 -3.86
N ARG A 87 -8.84 -5.68 -2.58
CA ARG A 87 -9.90 -4.82 -2.05
C ARG A 87 -9.51 -3.35 -2.13
N VAL A 88 -8.27 -3.00 -1.77
CA VAL A 88 -7.76 -1.62 -1.88
C VAL A 88 -7.74 -1.17 -3.34
N ILE A 89 -7.24 -1.99 -4.27
CA ILE A 89 -7.23 -1.69 -5.70
C ILE A 89 -8.65 -1.46 -6.23
N THR A 90 -9.60 -2.31 -5.83
CA THR A 90 -11.01 -2.18 -6.21
C THR A 90 -11.62 -0.87 -5.70
N ALA A 91 -11.39 -0.53 -4.44
CA ALA A 91 -11.85 0.73 -3.84
C ALA A 91 -11.21 1.94 -4.54
N ALA A 92 -9.90 1.88 -4.82
CA ALA A 92 -9.18 2.94 -5.52
C ALA A 92 -9.73 3.19 -6.93
N ARG A 93 -10.09 2.14 -7.68
CA ARG A 93 -10.75 2.29 -8.99
C ARG A 93 -12.09 2.99 -8.87
N ARG A 94 -12.88 2.66 -7.85
CA ARG A 94 -14.16 3.33 -7.61
C ARG A 94 -13.97 4.80 -7.28
N LEU A 95 -12.95 5.15 -6.48
CA LEU A 95 -12.60 6.54 -6.19
C LEU A 95 -12.20 7.31 -7.45
N VAL A 96 -11.41 6.71 -8.35
CA VAL A 96 -11.06 7.31 -9.65
C VAL A 96 -12.31 7.55 -10.49
N ALA A 97 -13.20 6.56 -10.61
CA ALA A 97 -14.43 6.71 -11.38
C ALA A 97 -15.36 7.82 -10.84
N LEU A 98 -15.35 8.05 -9.52
CA LEU A 98 -16.05 9.19 -8.90
C LEU A 98 -15.35 10.51 -9.21
N ALA A 99 -14.01 10.54 -9.22
CA ALA A 99 -13.23 11.72 -9.54
C ALA A 99 -13.29 12.13 -11.02
N GLU A 100 -13.66 11.23 -11.92
CA GLU A 100 -13.82 11.50 -13.35
C GLU A 100 -15.14 12.22 -13.70
N GLN A 101 -16.08 12.30 -12.75
CA GLN A 101 -17.33 13.04 -12.94
C GLN A 101 -17.07 14.54 -13.13
N SER A 102 -17.97 15.23 -13.82
CA SER A 102 -17.90 16.71 -13.95
C SER A 102 -18.25 17.42 -12.64
N GLU A 103 -19.10 16.82 -11.82
CA GLU A 103 -19.49 17.28 -10.49
C GLU A 103 -19.79 16.07 -9.59
N LEU A 104 -19.60 16.22 -8.28
CA LEU A 104 -19.98 15.23 -7.29
C LEU A 104 -21.29 15.61 -6.59
N THR A 105 -22.23 14.68 -6.56
CA THR A 105 -23.39 14.79 -5.68
C THR A 105 -22.97 14.59 -4.21
N PRO A 106 -23.76 15.08 -3.25
CA PRO A 106 -23.52 14.80 -1.83
C PRO A 106 -23.48 13.30 -1.50
N ALA A 107 -24.28 12.47 -2.18
CA ALA A 107 -24.30 11.03 -1.96
C ALA A 107 -23.01 10.35 -2.44
N GLU A 108 -22.49 10.76 -3.59
CA GLU A 108 -21.20 10.27 -4.13
C GLU A 108 -20.03 10.69 -3.26
N ALA A 109 -20.05 11.92 -2.72
CA ALA A 109 -19.05 12.37 -1.76
C ALA A 109 -19.03 11.48 -0.50
N VAL A 110 -20.21 11.14 0.04
CA VAL A 110 -20.33 10.23 1.20
C VAL A 110 -19.84 8.82 0.84
N GLU A 111 -20.17 8.32 -0.35
CA GLU A 111 -19.66 7.03 -0.84
C GLU A 111 -18.13 7.03 -0.90
N ALA A 112 -17.52 8.07 -1.49
CA ALA A 112 -16.09 8.22 -1.62
C ALA A 112 -15.39 8.24 -0.25
N VAL A 113 -15.90 9.03 0.70
CA VAL A 113 -15.35 9.07 2.07
C VAL A 113 -15.44 7.70 2.74
N ARG A 114 -16.52 6.94 2.52
CA ARG A 114 -16.65 5.57 3.04
C ARG A 114 -15.62 4.63 2.41
N LEU A 115 -15.36 4.74 1.10
CA LEU A 115 -14.34 3.95 0.42
C LEU A 115 -12.94 4.26 0.96
N VAL A 116 -12.59 5.53 1.12
CA VAL A 116 -11.33 5.95 1.75
C VAL A 116 -11.18 5.34 3.16
N ARG A 117 -12.24 5.41 3.98
CA ARG A 117 -12.26 4.82 5.33
C ARG A 117 -12.14 3.30 5.33
N SER A 118 -12.53 2.63 4.24
CA SER A 118 -12.33 1.18 4.10
C SER A 118 -10.89 0.79 3.79
N ILE A 119 -10.10 1.71 3.22
CA ILE A 119 -8.68 1.51 2.89
C ILE A 119 -7.78 1.79 4.10
N LEU A 120 -8.12 2.80 4.92
CA LEU A 120 -7.28 3.24 6.06
C LEU A 120 -6.83 2.11 7.02
N PRO A 121 -7.66 1.12 7.39
CA PRO A 121 -7.21 0.02 8.25
C PRO A 121 -6.05 -0.78 7.65
N HIS A 122 -6.07 -1.02 6.33
CA HIS A 122 -5.00 -1.76 5.63
C HIS A 122 -3.63 -1.12 5.85
N VAL A 123 -3.53 0.21 5.79
CA VAL A 123 -2.27 0.94 6.02
C VAL A 123 -1.70 0.66 7.41
N SER A 124 -2.55 0.57 8.42
CA SER A 124 -2.12 0.31 9.80
C SER A 124 -1.76 -1.15 10.02
N ASP A 125 -2.56 -2.06 9.46
CA ASP A 125 -2.34 -3.50 9.55
C ASP A 125 -1.04 -3.91 8.84
N CYS A 126 -0.78 -3.36 7.64
CA CYS A 126 0.47 -3.58 6.91
C CYS A 126 1.68 -3.02 7.65
N ASP A 127 1.63 -1.81 8.23
CA ASP A 127 2.75 -1.25 8.99
C ASP A 127 3.18 -2.17 10.15
N GLY A 128 2.21 -2.86 10.76
CA GLY A 128 2.46 -3.85 11.81
C GLY A 128 3.34 -5.04 11.38
N LEU A 129 3.41 -5.35 10.09
CA LEU A 129 4.27 -6.41 9.56
C LEU A 129 5.76 -6.12 9.78
N SER A 130 6.15 -4.84 9.96
CA SER A 130 7.53 -4.45 10.25
C SER A 130 8.11 -5.18 11.46
N ILE A 131 7.29 -5.47 12.48
CA ILE A 131 7.69 -6.23 13.69
C ILE A 131 8.21 -7.62 13.33
N MET A 132 7.59 -8.26 12.32
CA MET A 132 7.98 -9.61 11.89
C MET A 132 9.20 -9.59 10.97
N VAL A 133 9.37 -8.52 10.19
CA VAL A 133 10.56 -8.33 9.35
C VAL A 133 11.83 -8.25 10.20
N GLU A 134 11.75 -7.79 11.46
CA GLU A 134 12.88 -7.81 12.40
C GLU A 134 13.44 -9.22 12.66
N ARG A 135 12.67 -10.27 12.34
CA ARG A 135 13.06 -11.68 12.48
C ARG A 135 13.60 -12.29 11.19
N PHE A 136 13.61 -11.54 10.09
CA PHE A 136 14.20 -12.00 8.83
C PHE A 136 15.73 -12.03 8.92
N SER A 137 16.37 -12.80 8.04
CA SER A 137 17.82 -12.70 7.87
C SER A 137 18.18 -11.36 7.23
N GLU A 138 19.37 -10.84 7.51
CA GLU A 138 19.84 -9.59 6.91
C GLU A 138 19.86 -9.65 5.38
N SER A 139 20.21 -10.81 4.80
CA SER A 139 20.18 -11.04 3.34
C SER A 139 18.78 -10.91 2.75
N HIS A 140 17.74 -11.32 3.49
CA HIS A 140 16.37 -11.21 3.04
C HIS A 140 15.88 -9.77 3.13
N ILE A 141 16.15 -9.08 4.24
CA ILE A 141 15.81 -7.66 4.37
C ILE A 141 16.47 -6.85 3.26
N ARG A 142 17.73 -7.16 2.93
CA ARG A 142 18.43 -6.55 1.79
C ARG A 142 17.70 -6.79 0.47
N ALA A 143 17.28 -8.01 0.18
CA ALA A 143 16.55 -8.32 -1.04
C ALA A 143 15.20 -7.57 -1.13
N VAL A 144 14.48 -7.41 -0.01
CA VAL A 144 13.25 -6.61 0.03
C VAL A 144 13.54 -5.14 -0.25
N LEU A 145 14.59 -4.57 0.34
CA LEU A 145 15.02 -3.18 0.09
C LEU A 145 15.47 -2.98 -1.36
N GLU A 146 16.20 -3.92 -1.94
CA GLU A 146 16.60 -3.88 -3.36
C GLU A 146 15.36 -3.95 -4.27
N SER A 147 14.40 -4.82 -3.96
CA SER A 147 13.11 -4.89 -4.67
C SER A 147 12.33 -3.57 -4.58
N ARG A 148 12.32 -2.93 -3.41
CA ARG A 148 11.74 -1.60 -3.21
C ARG A 148 12.40 -0.55 -4.10
N GLU A 149 13.73 -0.45 -4.11
CA GLU A 149 14.43 0.53 -4.94
C GLU A 149 14.18 0.30 -6.44
N MET A 150 14.15 -0.96 -6.89
CA MET A 150 13.77 -1.28 -8.28
C MET A 150 12.33 -0.84 -8.59
N ALA A 151 11.38 -1.16 -7.70
CA ALA A 151 9.99 -0.78 -7.88
C ALA A 151 9.79 0.74 -7.94
N ILE A 152 10.53 1.50 -7.12
CA ILE A 152 10.54 2.97 -7.15
C ILE A 152 11.17 3.49 -8.44
N GLY A 153 12.30 2.91 -8.85
CA GLY A 153 13.00 3.30 -10.08
C GLY A 153 12.17 3.11 -11.36
N ASP A 154 11.36 2.05 -11.40
CA ASP A 154 10.47 1.77 -12.53
C ASP A 154 9.27 2.74 -12.59
N GLY A 155 8.88 3.33 -11.46
CA GLY A 155 7.92 4.45 -11.41
C GLY A 155 6.50 4.12 -11.86
N HIS A 156 6.09 2.85 -11.82
CA HIS A 156 4.75 2.42 -12.20
C HIS A 156 3.73 2.73 -11.09
N ASP A 157 2.66 3.44 -11.42
CA ASP A 157 1.56 3.69 -10.49
C ASP A 157 0.76 2.41 -10.16
N LEU A 158 -0.13 2.51 -9.17
CA LEU A 158 -0.95 1.40 -8.67
C LEU A 158 -1.69 0.67 -9.80
N PHE A 159 -2.27 1.40 -10.74
CA PHE A 159 -3.10 0.81 -11.79
C PHE A 159 -2.25 0.17 -12.88
N THR A 160 -1.15 0.79 -13.28
CA THR A 160 -0.19 0.22 -14.23
C THR A 160 0.37 -1.08 -13.69
N TRP A 161 0.78 -1.10 -12.42
CA TRP A 161 1.26 -2.31 -11.78
C TRP A 161 0.15 -3.37 -11.70
N ALA A 162 -1.03 -3.03 -11.15
CA ALA A 162 -2.13 -3.97 -10.97
C ALA A 162 -2.67 -4.58 -12.27
N ASP A 163 -2.69 -3.81 -13.37
CA ASP A 163 -3.26 -4.26 -14.65
C ASP A 163 -2.28 -4.97 -15.56
N ARG A 164 -0.98 -4.62 -15.50
CA ARG A 164 -0.01 -5.03 -16.53
C ARG A 164 1.17 -5.83 -16.01
N LEU A 165 1.54 -5.66 -14.74
CA LEU A 165 2.81 -6.19 -14.22
C LEU A 165 2.61 -7.19 -13.09
N ARG A 166 1.59 -6.98 -12.27
CA ARG A 166 1.28 -7.80 -11.10
C ARG A 166 1.05 -9.26 -11.52
N PRO A 167 1.83 -10.22 -10.98
CA PRO A 167 1.57 -11.64 -11.20
C PRO A 167 0.20 -11.98 -10.61
N ARG A 168 -0.77 -12.38 -11.43
CA ARG A 168 -2.02 -12.92 -10.89
C ARG A 168 -1.73 -14.28 -10.28
N ALA A 169 -2.12 -14.49 -9.02
CA ALA A 169 -2.18 -15.84 -8.47
C ALA A 169 -3.09 -16.69 -9.39
N ALA A 170 -2.55 -17.80 -9.89
CA ALA A 170 -3.29 -18.79 -10.65
C ALA A 170 -4.24 -19.58 -9.72
#